data_AF-A0A2V8QGB5-F1
#
_entry.id   AF-A0A2V8QGB5-F1
#
_cell.length_a   1.000
_cell.length_b   1.000
_cell.length_c   1.000
_cell.angle_alpha   90.00
_cell.angle_beta   90.00
_cell.angle_gamma   90.00
#
_symmetry.space_group_name_H-M   'P 1'
#
loop_
_entity.id
_entity.type
_entity.pdbx_description
1 polymer ?
#
loop_
_entity_poly.entity_id
_entity_poly.type
_entity_poly.pdbx_seq_one_letter_code
_entity_poly.pdbx_strand_id
1 'polypeptide(L)'
;MLFCGVLSLFVRSVAAQTNVVTQHYDNARTGANTNETILTPSNVNTAGFGKLFSQLVDGYIYAQPLYLAGVTMGAGTSQAGTAHNVVFIVTEHDSVYAFDADSNGGANGFPLWKVTLLDAAHGAASGATTVPSGDISSGDIVPEIGITGTPVIEPAINT
;
A
#
# COMPACT_ATOMS: atom_id res chain seq x y z
N MET A 1 47.31 -24.60 -20.80
CA MET A 1 45.97 -24.18 -21.25
C MET A 1 45.24 -23.63 -20.03
N LEU A 2 45.18 -22.31 -19.88
CA LEU A 2 44.56 -21.63 -18.75
C LEU A 2 43.15 -21.20 -19.18
N PHE A 3 42.10 -21.78 -18.60
CA PHE A 3 40.73 -21.37 -18.87
C PHE A 3 40.38 -20.19 -17.95
N CYS A 4 40.25 -19.00 -18.54
CA CYS A 4 39.71 -17.81 -17.89
C CYS A 4 38.17 -17.87 -18.01
N GLY A 5 37.49 -18.19 -16.91
CA GLY A 5 36.03 -18.20 -16.86
C GLY A 5 35.49 -16.80 -16.61
N VAL A 6 34.86 -16.20 -17.62
CA VAL A 6 34.14 -14.93 -17.46
C VAL A 6 32.80 -15.23 -16.79
N LEU A 7 32.64 -14.80 -15.55
CA LEU A 7 31.36 -14.80 -14.85
C LEU A 7 30.50 -13.65 -15.42
N SER A 8 29.65 -13.95 -16.38
CA SER A 8 28.63 -12.98 -16.84
C SER A 8 27.60 -12.76 -15.72
N LEU A 9 27.74 -11.64 -15.01
CA LEU A 9 26.63 -11.08 -14.23
C LEU A 9 25.55 -10.63 -15.22
N PHE A 10 24.45 -11.39 -15.28
CA PHE A 10 23.21 -10.86 -15.82
C PHE A 10 22.73 -9.76 -14.87
N VAL A 11 22.96 -8.50 -15.24
CA VAL A 11 22.25 -7.38 -14.61
C VAL A 11 20.79 -7.56 -15.01
N ARG A 12 19.99 -8.16 -14.14
CA ARG A 12 18.55 -8.06 -14.24
C ARG A 12 18.25 -6.57 -14.08
N SER A 13 17.73 -5.94 -15.12
CA SER A 13 17.08 -4.63 -14.98
C SER A 13 15.99 -4.84 -13.93
N VAL A 14 16.20 -4.31 -12.73
CA VAL A 14 15.11 -4.18 -11.76
C VAL A 14 14.20 -3.15 -12.41
N ALA A 15 13.09 -3.59 -12.97
CA ALA A 15 12.04 -2.67 -13.36
C ALA A 15 11.65 -1.93 -12.09
N ALA A 16 11.96 -0.64 -12.01
CA ALA A 16 11.51 0.18 -10.91
C ALA A 16 9.97 0.12 -10.93
N GLN A 17 9.39 -0.51 -9.91
CA GLN A 17 7.94 -0.55 -9.76
C GLN A 17 7.42 0.90 -9.77
N THR A 18 6.38 1.14 -10.55
CA THR A 18 5.82 2.49 -10.68
C THR A 18 5.11 2.86 -9.38
N ASN A 19 5.60 3.90 -8.71
CA ASN A 19 4.97 4.41 -7.51
C ASN A 19 3.57 4.93 -7.83
N VAL A 20 2.62 4.67 -6.92
CA VAL A 20 1.23 5.14 -6.98
C VAL A 20 1.01 5.97 -5.72
N VAL A 21 1.43 7.23 -5.77
CA VAL A 21 1.45 8.12 -4.59
C VAL A 21 0.21 9.00 -4.48
N THR A 22 -0.70 8.94 -5.44
CA THR A 22 -1.93 9.71 -5.47
C THR A 22 -3.02 8.91 -6.17
N GLN A 23 -4.26 9.35 -5.99
CA GLN A 23 -5.40 8.78 -6.66
C GLN A 23 -5.23 8.88 -8.18
N HIS A 24 -5.59 7.81 -8.91
CA HIS A 24 -5.39 7.69 -10.35
C HIS A 24 -3.94 7.86 -10.83
N TYR A 25 -3.00 7.24 -10.11
CA TYR A 25 -1.58 7.06 -10.47
C TYR A 25 -0.70 8.32 -10.44
N ASP A 26 -1.14 9.40 -11.07
CA ASP A 26 -0.34 10.62 -11.26
C ASP A 26 -1.18 11.89 -11.12
N ASN A 27 -0.52 13.05 -11.15
CA ASN A 27 -1.19 14.36 -11.04
C ASN A 27 -2.14 14.66 -12.20
N ALA A 28 -1.96 14.03 -13.37
CA ALA A 28 -2.88 14.12 -14.50
C ALA A 28 -4.07 13.16 -14.36
N ARG A 29 -4.08 12.32 -13.31
CA ARG A 29 -5.14 11.37 -12.96
C ARG A 29 -5.41 10.37 -14.09
N THR A 30 -4.36 9.90 -14.75
CA THR A 30 -4.46 9.00 -15.91
C THR A 30 -5.04 7.64 -15.57
N GLY A 31 -4.86 7.16 -14.33
CA GLY A 31 -5.39 5.87 -13.88
C GLY A 31 -4.69 4.65 -14.50
N ALA A 32 -3.48 4.80 -15.05
CA ALA A 32 -2.78 3.72 -15.74
C ALA A 32 -1.27 3.69 -15.46
N ASN A 33 -0.72 2.48 -15.33
CA ASN A 33 0.72 2.25 -15.42
C ASN A 33 1.11 1.98 -16.89
N THR A 34 1.48 3.02 -17.64
CA THR A 34 1.93 2.84 -19.04
C THR A 34 3.33 2.24 -19.16
N ASN A 35 4.03 1.99 -18.05
CA ASN A 35 5.34 1.34 -17.99
C ASN A 35 5.24 -0.15 -17.62
N GLU A 36 4.03 -0.73 -17.55
CA GLU A 36 3.83 -2.15 -17.27
C GLU A 36 4.41 -3.03 -18.38
N THR A 37 5.29 -3.96 -18.01
CA THR A 37 5.99 -4.85 -18.95
C THR A 37 5.96 -6.31 -18.55
N ILE A 38 5.48 -6.62 -17.34
CA ILE A 38 5.45 -7.96 -16.77
C ILE A 38 4.12 -8.63 -17.10
N LEU A 39 3.01 -7.95 -16.80
CA LEU A 39 1.67 -8.44 -17.09
C LEU A 39 1.25 -8.05 -18.51
N THR A 40 0.71 -9.03 -19.23
CA THR A 40 0.21 -8.88 -20.60
C THR A 40 -1.15 -9.56 -20.72
N PRO A 41 -1.99 -9.19 -21.71
CA PRO A 41 -3.25 -9.89 -21.95
C PRO A 41 -3.09 -11.40 -22.14
N SER A 42 -1.92 -11.86 -22.61
CA SER A 42 -1.66 -13.29 -22.84
C SER A 42 -1.33 -14.08 -21.55
N ASN A 43 -0.74 -13.42 -20.54
CA ASN A 43 -0.29 -14.09 -19.31
C ASN A 43 -1.19 -13.83 -18.09
N VAL A 44 -2.11 -12.86 -18.18
CA VAL A 44 -3.21 -12.69 -17.22
C VAL A 44 -4.30 -13.70 -17.54
N ASN A 45 -4.08 -14.94 -17.09
CA ASN A 45 -5.00 -16.06 -17.28
C ASN A 45 -5.04 -16.93 -16.01
N THR A 46 -6.01 -17.83 -15.93
CA THR A 46 -6.24 -18.65 -14.72
C THR A 46 -5.11 -19.62 -14.38
N ALA A 47 -4.16 -19.86 -15.29
CA ALA A 47 -3.02 -20.72 -15.05
C ALA A 47 -1.80 -19.95 -14.49
N GLY A 48 -1.61 -18.70 -14.91
CA GLY A 48 -0.43 -17.89 -14.58
C GLY A 48 -0.68 -16.70 -13.65
N PHE A 49 -1.94 -16.29 -13.47
CA PHE A 49 -2.30 -15.14 -12.66
C PHE A 49 -3.28 -15.55 -11.55
N GLY A 50 -2.92 -15.24 -10.31
CA GLY A 50 -3.67 -15.63 -9.14
C GLY A 50 -3.34 -14.79 -7.92
N LYS A 51 -4.14 -14.97 -6.86
CA LYS A 51 -3.94 -14.30 -5.58
C LYS A 51 -2.64 -14.74 -4.94
N LEU A 52 -1.78 -13.78 -4.60
CA LEU A 52 -0.53 -14.04 -3.86
C LEU A 52 -0.81 -14.19 -2.37
N PHE A 53 -1.51 -13.23 -1.77
CA PHE A 53 -1.89 -13.25 -0.36
C PHE A 53 -3.06 -12.30 -0.06
N SER A 54 -3.49 -12.25 1.21
CA SER A 54 -4.39 -11.23 1.73
C SER A 54 -4.01 -10.86 3.16
N GLN A 55 -4.30 -9.62 3.51
CA GLN A 55 -4.15 -9.06 4.85
C GLN A 55 -5.52 -8.56 5.35
N LEU A 56 -5.73 -8.61 6.66
CA LEU A 56 -6.96 -8.13 7.29
C LEU A 56 -6.86 -6.65 7.63
N VAL A 57 -7.97 -5.95 7.46
CA VAL A 57 -8.19 -4.57 7.94
C VAL A 57 -9.47 -4.53 8.77
N ASP A 58 -9.69 -3.43 9.47
CA ASP A 58 -10.79 -3.23 10.43
C ASP A 58 -12.02 -2.51 9.87
N GLY A 59 -11.96 -1.99 8.64
CA GLY A 59 -13.08 -1.31 8.00
C GLY A 59 -13.11 -1.51 6.49
N TYR A 60 -14.17 -1.02 5.85
CA TYR A 60 -14.27 -1.04 4.39
C TYR A 60 -13.23 -0.11 3.76
N ILE A 61 -12.73 -0.48 2.58
CA ILE A 61 -11.73 0.27 1.85
C ILE A 61 -12.43 0.89 0.64
N TYR A 62 -12.78 2.18 0.73
CA TYR A 62 -13.32 2.96 -0.39
C TYR A 62 -12.22 3.71 -1.14
N ALA A 63 -11.17 4.12 -0.42
CA ALA A 63 -10.00 4.74 -1.00
C ALA A 63 -9.23 3.76 -1.89
N GLN A 64 -8.60 4.29 -2.94
CA GLN A 64 -7.65 3.54 -3.74
C GLN A 64 -6.40 3.23 -2.88
N PRO A 65 -5.94 1.97 -2.83
CA PRO A 65 -4.63 1.67 -2.27
C PRO A 65 -3.52 2.49 -2.95
N LEU A 66 -2.58 2.95 -2.15
CA LEU A 66 -1.37 3.61 -2.65
C LEU A 66 -0.17 2.68 -2.53
N TYR A 67 0.83 2.91 -3.37
CA TYR A 67 2.04 2.09 -3.44
C TYR A 67 3.29 2.95 -3.50
N LEU A 68 4.28 2.65 -2.67
CA LEU A 68 5.60 3.27 -2.71
C LEU A 68 6.69 2.21 -2.55
N ALA A 69 7.61 2.16 -3.51
CA ALA A 69 8.74 1.24 -3.48
C ALA A 69 9.86 1.75 -2.57
N GLY A 70 10.56 0.82 -1.88
CA GLY A 70 11.81 1.10 -1.18
C GLY A 70 11.71 1.99 0.06
N VAL A 71 10.58 1.98 0.78
CA VAL A 71 10.39 2.74 2.01
C VAL A 71 11.22 2.11 3.13
N THR A 72 12.09 2.90 3.77
CA THR A 72 12.84 2.46 4.96
C THR A 72 11.99 2.66 6.21
N MET A 73 11.80 1.60 6.98
CA MET A 73 10.95 1.63 8.16
C MET A 73 11.58 2.44 9.30
N GLY A 74 10.80 3.35 9.89
CA GLY A 74 11.24 4.26 10.93
C GLY A 74 11.54 3.60 12.28
N ALA A 75 12.34 4.28 13.10
CA ALA A 75 12.66 3.90 14.48
C ALA A 75 11.40 3.99 15.35
N GLY A 76 10.72 2.85 15.54
CA GLY A 76 9.41 2.78 16.21
C GLY A 76 8.52 1.67 15.64
N THR A 77 8.87 1.15 14.46
CA THR A 77 8.25 -0.05 13.88
C THR A 77 9.00 -1.30 14.32
N SER A 78 8.36 -2.46 14.26
CA SER A 78 8.99 -3.77 14.54
C SER A 78 10.10 -4.13 13.55
N GLN A 79 10.14 -3.45 12.41
CA GLN A 79 11.09 -3.67 11.32
C GLN A 79 11.98 -2.45 11.08
N ALA A 80 12.26 -1.65 12.11
CA ALA A 80 13.06 -0.44 11.97
C ALA A 80 14.39 -0.66 11.21
N GLY A 81 14.67 0.19 10.22
CA GLY A 81 15.88 0.17 9.41
C GLY A 81 15.85 -0.79 8.20
N THR A 82 14.80 -1.59 8.02
CA THR A 82 14.63 -2.41 6.80
C THR A 82 13.87 -1.63 5.73
N ALA A 83 14.15 -1.94 4.46
CA ALA A 83 13.47 -1.35 3.31
C ALA A 83 12.40 -2.31 2.77
N HIS A 84 11.22 -1.77 2.48
CA HIS A 84 10.07 -2.52 1.98
C HIS A 84 9.43 -1.80 0.81
N ASN A 85 8.87 -2.56 -0.12
CA ASN A 85 7.81 -2.06 -0.98
C ASN A 85 6.53 -2.03 -0.15
N VAL A 86 5.81 -0.90 -0.16
CA VAL A 86 4.72 -0.70 0.79
C VAL A 86 3.42 -0.38 0.06
N VAL A 87 2.36 -1.10 0.43
CA VAL A 87 0.98 -0.73 0.10
C VAL A 87 0.38 -0.02 1.30
N PHE A 88 -0.14 1.17 1.08
CA PHE A 88 -0.85 1.96 2.08
C PHE A 88 -2.35 1.82 1.87
N ILE A 89 -3.05 1.48 2.95
CA ILE A 89 -4.50 1.31 2.97
C ILE A 89 -5.08 2.23 4.02
N VAL A 90 -6.19 2.86 3.66
CA VAL A 90 -7.04 3.58 4.62
C VAL A 90 -8.43 2.96 4.60
N THR A 91 -9.10 2.99 5.75
CA THR A 91 -10.41 2.37 5.93
C THR A 91 -11.44 3.39 6.38
N GLU A 92 -12.71 3.06 6.18
CA GLU A 92 -13.84 3.75 6.82
C GLU A 92 -13.82 3.68 8.36
N HIS A 93 -12.92 2.89 8.97
CA HIS A 93 -12.66 2.90 10.43
C HIS A 93 -11.61 3.93 10.88
N ASP A 94 -11.27 4.90 10.04
CA ASP A 94 -10.20 5.91 10.28
C ASP A 94 -8.82 5.30 10.62
N SER A 95 -8.59 4.06 10.22
CA SER A 95 -7.29 3.40 10.32
C SER A 95 -6.47 3.61 9.05
N VAL A 96 -5.16 3.83 9.23
CA VAL A 96 -4.15 3.86 8.17
C VAL A 96 -3.17 2.70 8.42
N TYR A 97 -2.98 1.88 7.39
CA TYR A 97 -2.10 0.72 7.42
C TYR A 97 -0.97 0.89 6.41
N ALA A 98 0.23 0.45 6.79
CA ALA A 98 1.30 0.12 5.86
C ALA A 98 1.52 -1.40 5.87
N PHE A 99 1.38 -2.03 4.71
CA PHE A 99 1.66 -3.46 4.53
C PHE A 99 2.85 -3.65 3.60
N ASP A 100 3.65 -4.68 3.87
CA ASP A 100 4.64 -5.16 2.92
C ASP A 100 3.94 -5.66 1.64
N ALA A 101 4.40 -5.18 0.49
CA ALA A 101 3.80 -5.49 -0.81
C ALA A 101 4.27 -6.81 -1.42
N ASP A 102 5.35 -7.40 -0.90
CA ASP A 102 6.05 -8.53 -1.50
C ASP A 102 5.74 -9.85 -0.77
N SER A 103 5.36 -9.82 0.51
CA SER A 103 5.14 -11.02 1.33
C SER A 103 4.18 -10.77 2.50
N ASN A 104 3.40 -11.80 2.88
CA ASN A 104 2.69 -11.85 4.17
C ASN A 104 3.24 -12.93 5.12
N GLY A 105 4.46 -13.41 4.86
CA GLY A 105 5.13 -14.43 5.68
C GLY A 105 5.89 -13.83 6.85
N GLY A 106 5.98 -14.56 7.97
CA GLY A 106 6.79 -14.16 9.12
C GLY A 106 6.37 -12.80 9.69
N ALA A 107 7.32 -11.89 9.85
CA ALA A 107 7.07 -10.54 10.37
C ALA A 107 6.13 -9.71 9.46
N ASN A 108 6.14 -9.96 8.15
CA ASN A 108 5.27 -9.30 7.18
C ASN A 108 3.82 -9.83 7.19
N GLY A 109 3.54 -10.84 8.00
CA GLY A 109 2.18 -11.29 8.28
C GLY A 109 1.32 -10.25 9.01
N PHE A 110 1.94 -9.19 9.53
CA PHE A 110 1.28 -8.06 10.18
C PHE A 110 1.57 -6.76 9.42
N PRO A 111 0.78 -5.70 9.63
CA PRO A 111 1.14 -4.37 9.13
C PRO A 111 2.54 -3.99 9.61
N LEU A 112 3.33 -3.38 8.73
CA LEU A 112 4.61 -2.73 9.07
C LEU A 112 4.39 -1.69 10.17
N TRP A 113 3.27 -0.98 10.05
CA TRP A 113 2.66 -0.18 11.10
C TRP A 113 1.17 0.02 10.83
N LYS A 114 0.45 0.41 11.87
CA LYS A 114 -0.95 0.84 11.83
C LYS A 114 -1.10 2.06 12.73
N VAL A 115 -1.82 3.07 12.28
CA VAL A 115 -2.29 4.18 13.12
C VAL A 115 -3.79 4.36 12.98
N THR A 116 -4.40 5.05 13.94
CA THR A 116 -5.80 5.51 13.85
C THR A 116 -5.81 7.02 13.91
N LEU A 117 -6.64 7.66 13.08
CA LEU A 117 -6.85 9.11 13.13
C LEU A 117 -7.85 9.51 14.22
N LEU A 118 -8.39 8.55 14.98
CA LEU A 118 -9.33 8.77 16.09
C LEU A 118 -8.64 8.99 17.44
N ASP A 119 -7.34 9.24 17.44
CA ASP A 119 -6.58 9.51 18.66
C ASP A 119 -6.05 10.95 18.72
N ALA A 120 -5.67 11.37 19.93
CA ALA A 120 -5.16 12.71 20.18
C ALA A 120 -3.80 12.98 19.50
N ALA A 121 -3.00 11.93 19.22
CA ALA A 121 -1.72 12.09 18.54
C ALA A 121 -1.91 12.53 17.07
N HIS A 122 -3.05 12.18 16.48
CA HIS A 122 -3.47 12.56 15.14
C HIS A 122 -4.54 13.67 15.12
N GLY A 123 -4.75 14.35 16.26
CA GLY A 123 -5.58 15.56 16.34
C GLY A 123 -7.06 15.32 16.66
N ALA A 124 -7.48 14.09 16.98
CA ALA A 124 -8.85 13.80 17.36
C ALA A 124 -9.17 14.29 18.78
N ALA A 125 -10.44 14.65 18.99
CA ALA A 125 -10.97 14.89 20.33
C ALA A 125 -11.10 13.57 21.11
N SER A 126 -11.10 13.65 22.45
CA SER A 126 -11.35 12.49 23.30
C SER A 126 -12.71 11.87 22.99
N GLY A 127 -12.74 10.57 22.71
CA GLY A 127 -13.96 9.84 22.34
C GLY A 127 -14.42 10.03 20.90
N ALA A 128 -13.57 10.55 20.01
CA ALA A 128 -13.86 10.61 18.59
C ALA A 128 -14.17 9.21 18.03
N THR A 129 -15.14 9.15 17.14
CA THR A 129 -15.53 7.97 16.37
C THR A 129 -15.74 8.37 14.92
N THR A 130 -15.74 7.38 14.05
CA THR A 130 -16.32 7.46 12.71
C THR A 130 -17.80 7.86 12.79
N VAL A 131 -18.36 8.29 11.66
CA VAL A 131 -19.77 8.67 11.56
C VAL A 131 -20.59 7.42 11.19
N PRO A 132 -21.54 6.96 12.01
CA PRO A 132 -22.43 5.87 11.63
C PRO A 132 -23.23 6.22 10.38
N SER A 133 -23.43 5.27 9.45
CA SER A 133 -24.19 5.55 8.22
C SER A 133 -25.65 5.98 8.47
N GLY A 134 -26.21 5.54 9.60
CA GLY A 134 -27.53 5.95 10.07
C GLY A 134 -27.66 7.45 10.35
N ASP A 135 -26.57 8.12 10.76
CA ASP A 135 -26.59 9.55 11.10
C ASP A 135 -26.71 10.42 9.84
N ILE A 136 -26.26 9.91 8.68
CA ILE A 136 -26.34 10.62 7.40
C ILE A 136 -27.50 10.12 6.51
N SER A 137 -28.31 9.18 7.01
CA SER A 137 -29.46 8.58 6.28
C SER A 137 -29.11 8.12 4.86
N SER A 138 -27.88 7.63 4.66
CA SER A 138 -27.40 7.09 3.38
C SER A 138 -27.03 5.61 3.51
N GLY A 139 -27.23 4.87 2.43
CA GLY A 139 -26.79 3.48 2.28
C GLY A 139 -25.55 3.32 1.39
N ASP A 140 -24.96 4.42 0.91
CA ASP A 140 -23.85 4.39 -0.05
C ASP A 140 -22.54 3.93 0.60
N ILE A 141 -22.32 4.34 1.84
CA ILE A 141 -21.18 3.97 2.67
C ILE A 141 -21.70 3.35 3.96
N VAL A 142 -21.30 2.11 4.22
CA VAL A 142 -21.74 1.32 5.38
C VAL A 142 -20.57 0.55 5.98
N PRO A 143 -20.62 0.20 7.28
CA PRO A 143 -21.60 0.65 8.29
C PRO A 143 -21.31 2.06 8.84
N GLU A 144 -20.16 2.62 8.51
CA GLU A 144 -19.62 3.86 9.06
C GLU A 144 -18.87 4.62 7.98
N ILE A 145 -18.65 5.92 8.23
CA ILE A 145 -17.92 6.83 7.37
C ILE A 145 -16.70 7.34 8.14
N GLY A 146 -15.54 7.09 7.57
CA GLY A 146 -14.23 7.56 8.03
C GLY A 146 -13.43 8.07 6.83
N ILE A 147 -12.26 7.48 6.58
CA ILE A 147 -11.42 7.87 5.43
C ILE A 147 -11.97 7.28 4.13
N THR A 148 -12.89 8.00 3.50
CA THR A 148 -13.44 7.66 2.18
C THR A 148 -12.51 8.09 1.04
N GLY A 149 -11.77 9.19 1.24
CA GLY A 149 -10.90 9.77 0.22
C GLY A 149 -9.56 9.04 0.11
N THR A 150 -9.04 8.92 -1.11
CA THR A 150 -7.66 8.45 -1.32
C THR A 150 -6.66 9.52 -0.87
N PRO A 151 -5.73 9.20 0.04
CA PRO A 151 -4.71 10.15 0.49
C PRO A 151 -3.67 10.43 -0.61
N VAL A 152 -2.67 11.24 -0.29
CA VAL A 152 -1.50 11.48 -1.14
C VAL A 152 -0.25 11.20 -0.30
N ILE A 153 0.72 10.51 -0.89
CA ILE A 153 2.05 10.32 -0.32
C ILE A 153 2.97 11.38 -0.93
N GLU A 154 3.72 12.07 -0.07
CA GLU A 154 4.79 12.97 -0.50
C GLU A 154 6.13 12.22 -0.42
N PRO A 155 6.66 11.68 -1.53
CA PRO A 155 7.85 10.83 -1.51
C PRO A 155 9.15 11.60 -1.22
N ALA A 156 9.17 12.93 -1.29
CA ALA A 156 10.37 13.72 -1.00
C ALA A 156 10.72 13.74 0.49
N ILE A 157 9.78 13.35 1.36
CA ILE A 157 9.95 13.35 2.81
C ILE A 157 9.82 11.89 3.23
N ASN A 158 10.93 11.27 3.64
CA ASN A 158 10.96 9.90 4.19
C ASN A 158 10.30 9.87 5.59
N THR A 159 9.05 10.31 5.69
CA THR A 159 8.23 10.34 6.90
C THR A 159 6.90 9.70 6.63
#